data_AF-A0A5J4V508-F1
#
_entry.id   AF-A0A5J4V508-F1
#
_cell.length_a   1.000
_cell.length_b   1.000
_cell.length_c   1.000
_cell.angle_alpha   90.00
_cell.angle_beta   90.00
_cell.angle_gamma   90.00
#
_symmetry.space_group_name_H-M   'P 1'
#
loop_
_entity.id
_entity.type
_entity.pdbx_description
1 polymer ?
#
loop_
_entity_poly.entity_id
_entity_poly.type
_entity_poly.pdbx_seq_one_letter_code
_entity_poly.pdbx_strand_id
1 'polypeptide(L)'
;MIFFILILAEHSFGQTSEQNLLNFIPGTMNPDGDIEVDMAGVKKYEDYKYQTSDLDDYRVQFRLRTENDEWFFPIVETKAELEDLATSQQLTPSEQTCQTVVSIHDYRYYGLMGYTIKALKKLDIKPSIIWLLKHNTVGVKYTNFDEDFLSDDMHYFAYQSFGQTCGESNSSNGIIHSLRHSGVVDTSCIPNDMRLEDIVDDSYCVDGETKTKTYLKGFTEGRFMNGNILNVKKLLLRFGAVYSNILDMIIVGWTTESGDEQQRDFWITAEFDKVQKTYKYRKLLADDNSVRLGAILGNPDPNAPDEVDVIKECKQSCIPEVDTPIADCPCYEVDDPREICKKACVPTISTSIDECACYDVGDPREICQRNCVPKEGGGQIRIQLSMIFAAVILPVLMLYN
;
A
#
# COMPACT_ATOMS: atom_id res chain seq x y z
N MET A 1 4.99 -20.92 11.19
CA MET A 1 5.06 -21.19 12.65
C MET A 1 6.32 -20.61 13.32
N ILE A 2 7.26 -19.99 12.59
CA ILE A 2 8.51 -19.43 13.19
C ILE A 2 8.40 -17.94 13.53
N PHE A 3 7.62 -17.15 12.77
CA PHE A 3 7.30 -15.75 13.13
C PHE A 3 6.45 -15.59 14.41
N PHE A 4 5.83 -16.67 14.88
CA PHE A 4 5.06 -16.67 16.13
C PHE A 4 5.94 -16.78 17.39
N ILE A 5 7.21 -17.21 17.26
CA ILE A 5 8.08 -17.42 18.42
C ILE A 5 8.67 -16.09 18.93
N LEU A 6 8.87 -15.10 18.05
CA LEU A 6 9.29 -13.76 18.46
C LEU A 6 8.23 -13.03 19.30
N ILE A 7 6.94 -13.28 19.05
CA ILE A 7 5.83 -12.61 19.74
C ILE A 7 5.50 -13.23 21.11
N LEU A 8 5.72 -14.54 21.29
CA LEU A 8 5.42 -15.21 22.57
C LEU A 8 6.38 -14.83 23.71
N ALA A 9 7.58 -14.32 23.39
CA ALA A 9 8.50 -13.77 24.38
C ALA A 9 8.03 -12.41 24.94
N GLU A 10 7.27 -11.63 24.16
CA GLU A 10 6.83 -10.28 24.54
C GLU A 10 5.71 -10.27 25.59
N HIS A 11 5.00 -11.38 25.79
CA HIS A 11 4.04 -11.51 26.91
C HIS A 11 4.71 -11.68 28.29
N SER A 12 6.01 -11.97 28.34
CA SER A 12 6.72 -12.23 29.60
C SER A 12 7.51 -11.02 30.12
N PHE A 13 7.67 -9.95 29.34
CA PHE A 13 8.54 -8.83 29.71
C PHE A 13 7.83 -7.48 29.56
N GLY A 14 7.81 -6.74 30.67
CA GLY A 14 6.99 -5.54 30.90
C GLY A 14 7.46 -4.29 30.16
N GLN A 15 7.65 -4.36 28.86
CA GLN A 15 7.62 -3.15 28.03
C GLN A 15 6.16 -2.71 27.96
N THR A 16 5.83 -1.62 28.63
CA THR A 16 4.53 -0.97 28.52
C THR A 16 4.41 -0.42 27.11
N SER A 17 3.95 -1.25 26.18
CA SER A 17 3.70 -0.80 24.82
C SER A 17 2.62 0.27 24.85
N GLU A 18 2.99 1.49 24.47
CA GLU A 18 2.13 2.65 24.52
C GLU A 18 1.06 2.55 23.41
N GLN A 19 -0.18 2.93 23.73
CA GLN A 19 -1.36 2.72 22.86
C GLN A 19 -1.28 3.47 21.51
N ASN A 20 -0.34 4.41 21.36
CA ASN A 20 -0.20 5.29 20.20
C ASN A 20 1.05 5.02 19.36
N LEU A 21 1.81 3.96 19.62
CA LEU A 21 3.05 3.68 18.89
C LEU A 21 2.85 2.62 17.79
N LEU A 22 3.42 2.93 16.63
CA LEU A 22 3.62 1.97 15.54
C LEU A 22 5.05 1.44 15.58
N ASN A 23 5.17 0.12 15.46
CA ASN A 23 6.43 -0.62 15.48
C ASN A 23 6.68 -1.18 14.09
N PHE A 24 7.76 -0.75 13.46
CA PHE A 24 8.22 -1.23 12.17
C PHE A 24 9.49 -2.06 12.37
N ILE A 25 9.64 -3.11 11.55
CA ILE A 25 10.89 -3.88 11.51
C ILE A 25 12.00 -2.93 11.02
N PRO A 26 13.07 -2.69 11.82
CA PRO A 26 14.17 -1.83 11.40
C PRO A 26 14.93 -2.45 10.23
N GLY A 27 15.77 -1.64 9.60
CA GLY A 27 16.71 -2.12 8.59
C GLY A 27 16.49 -1.57 7.20
N THR A 28 17.54 -1.65 6.41
CA THR A 28 17.62 -1.10 5.05
C THR A 28 17.94 -2.20 4.06
N MET A 29 17.36 -2.11 2.86
CA MET A 29 17.69 -3.06 1.80
C MET A 29 19.10 -2.80 1.28
N ASN A 30 19.94 -3.83 1.27
CA ASN A 30 21.27 -3.77 0.67
C ASN A 30 21.20 -4.09 -0.84
N PRO A 31 22.30 -3.87 -1.60
CA PRO A 31 22.33 -4.16 -3.03
C PRO A 31 22.12 -5.64 -3.40
N ASP A 32 22.37 -6.55 -2.46
CA ASP A 32 22.18 -8.00 -2.64
C ASP A 32 20.71 -8.42 -2.47
N GLY A 33 19.83 -7.49 -2.07
CA GLY A 33 18.41 -7.72 -1.88
C GLY A 33 18.03 -8.24 -0.50
N ASP A 34 18.94 -8.21 0.47
CA ASP A 34 18.66 -8.51 1.87
C ASP A 34 18.22 -7.24 2.62
N ILE A 35 17.40 -7.41 3.65
CA ILE A 35 17.25 -6.38 4.69
C ILE A 35 18.38 -6.54 5.69
N GLU A 36 19.23 -5.53 5.79
CA GLU A 36 20.26 -5.46 6.81
C GLU A 36 19.73 -4.77 8.07
N VAL A 37 19.80 -5.48 9.18
CA VAL A 37 19.43 -5.00 10.52
C VAL A 37 20.71 -4.84 11.33
N ASP A 38 21.00 -3.61 11.75
CA ASP A 38 22.12 -3.32 12.63
C ASP A 38 21.76 -3.65 14.09
N MET A 39 22.51 -4.57 14.67
CA MET A 39 22.32 -5.06 16.05
C MET A 39 23.38 -4.48 17.01
N ALA A 40 24.12 -3.45 16.59
CA ALA A 40 25.12 -2.81 17.41
C ALA A 40 24.56 -2.39 18.79
N GLY A 41 25.13 -2.94 19.85
CA GLY A 41 24.75 -2.63 21.23
C GLY A 41 23.57 -3.44 21.78
N VAL A 42 22.97 -4.34 21.01
CA VAL A 42 21.96 -5.29 21.49
C VAL A 42 22.69 -6.43 22.22
N LYS A 43 22.48 -6.56 23.54
CA LYS A 43 23.12 -7.61 24.36
C LYS A 43 22.14 -8.65 24.90
N LYS A 44 20.85 -8.36 24.80
CA LYS A 44 19.71 -9.20 25.16
C LYS A 44 18.51 -8.84 24.28
N TYR A 45 17.53 -9.72 24.19
CA TYR A 45 16.35 -9.51 23.34
C TYR A 45 15.63 -8.18 23.64
N GLU A 46 15.56 -7.79 24.91
CA GLU A 46 14.92 -6.56 25.35
C GLU A 46 15.69 -5.29 24.94
N ASP A 47 16.94 -5.42 24.51
CA ASP A 47 17.72 -4.30 23.97
C ASP A 47 17.40 -4.07 22.49
N TYR A 48 16.76 -5.03 21.81
CA TYR A 48 16.33 -4.88 20.42
C TYR A 48 15.26 -3.81 20.32
N LYS A 49 15.47 -2.83 19.44
CA LYS A 49 14.55 -1.71 19.25
C LYS A 49 13.92 -1.80 17.88
N TYR A 50 12.60 -1.93 17.85
CA TYR A 50 11.83 -1.62 16.66
C TYR A 50 12.01 -0.15 16.28
N GLN A 51 11.91 0.14 14.98
CA GLN A 51 11.68 1.52 14.58
C GLN A 51 10.28 1.89 15.07
N THR A 52 10.22 2.86 15.98
CA THR A 52 8.97 3.32 16.58
C THR A 52 8.62 4.70 16.08
N SER A 53 7.34 4.90 15.80
CA SER A 53 6.80 6.20 15.38
C SER A 53 5.48 6.43 16.12
N ASP A 54 5.23 7.67 16.56
CA ASP A 54 3.94 8.02 17.13
C ASP A 54 2.89 8.08 16.01
N LEU A 55 1.71 7.50 16.25
CA LEU A 55 0.61 7.51 15.31
C LEU A 55 0.20 8.93 14.91
N ASP A 56 0.27 9.88 15.83
CA ASP A 56 -0.11 11.27 15.58
C ASP A 56 0.94 12.05 14.76
N ASP A 57 2.17 11.54 14.60
CA ASP A 57 3.16 12.10 13.68
C ASP A 57 2.78 11.86 12.21
N TYR A 58 1.96 10.85 11.93
CA TYR A 58 1.49 10.56 10.58
C TYR A 58 0.35 11.48 10.17
N ARG A 59 0.47 12.01 8.95
CA ARG A 59 -0.56 12.82 8.31
C ARG A 59 -1.87 12.05 8.16
N VAL A 60 -2.97 12.69 8.55
CA VAL A 60 -4.33 12.23 8.23
C VAL A 60 -4.56 12.34 6.72
N GLN A 61 -4.85 11.22 6.08
CA GLN A 61 -5.09 11.15 4.64
C GLN A 61 -6.50 11.62 4.29
N PHE A 62 -7.48 11.39 5.19
CA PHE A 62 -8.87 11.80 5.03
C PHE A 62 -9.16 13.09 5.82
N ARG A 63 -8.64 14.22 5.35
CA ARG A 63 -8.57 15.51 6.09
C ARG A 63 -9.91 16.11 6.52
N LEU A 64 -11.02 15.70 5.89
CA LEU A 64 -12.37 16.16 6.22
C LEU A 64 -13.08 15.25 7.22
N ARG A 65 -12.40 14.21 7.71
CA ARG A 65 -12.94 13.17 8.58
C ARG A 65 -12.18 13.11 9.88
N THR A 66 -12.88 12.70 10.92
CA THR A 66 -12.33 12.56 12.27
C THR A 66 -12.74 11.24 12.90
N GLU A 67 -12.03 10.80 13.93
CA GLU A 67 -12.39 9.64 14.74
C GLU A 67 -13.77 9.74 15.41
N ASN A 68 -14.32 10.95 15.51
CA ASN A 68 -15.59 11.24 16.15
C ASN A 68 -16.75 11.19 15.16
N ASP A 69 -16.48 11.04 13.87
CA ASP A 69 -17.51 10.90 12.85
C ASP A 69 -18.35 9.65 13.13
N GLU A 70 -19.67 9.75 12.97
CA GLU A 70 -20.60 8.64 13.18
C GLU A 70 -20.39 7.49 12.20
N TRP A 71 -19.67 7.71 11.11
CA TRP A 71 -19.37 6.68 10.14
C TRP A 71 -18.13 7.04 9.36
N PHE A 72 -17.48 6.04 8.81
CA PHE A 72 -16.36 6.21 7.90
C PHE A 72 -16.21 4.95 7.04
N PHE A 73 -16.34 5.13 5.73
CA PHE A 73 -16.38 4.05 4.74
C PHE A 73 -15.37 4.33 3.61
N PRO A 74 -14.05 4.37 3.88
CA PRO A 74 -13.06 4.74 2.88
C PRO A 74 -12.96 3.76 1.71
N ILE A 75 -13.49 2.55 1.90
CA ILE A 75 -13.37 1.40 1.00
C ILE A 75 -14.73 1.06 0.37
N VAL A 76 -15.76 0.81 1.19
CA VAL A 76 -17.12 0.40 0.79
C VAL A 76 -18.16 0.77 1.85
N GLU A 77 -19.38 1.09 1.41
CA GLU A 77 -20.52 1.40 2.28
C GLU A 77 -21.43 0.19 2.50
N THR A 78 -21.54 -0.67 1.48
CA THR A 78 -22.48 -1.79 1.51
C THR A 78 -21.79 -3.15 1.47
N LYS A 79 -22.53 -4.16 1.95
CA LYS A 79 -22.13 -5.58 1.81
C LYS A 79 -21.89 -5.96 0.35
N ALA A 80 -22.79 -5.54 -0.54
CA ALA A 80 -22.72 -5.90 -1.95
C ALA A 80 -21.46 -5.33 -2.61
N GLU A 81 -21.13 -4.07 -2.32
CA GLU A 81 -19.89 -3.46 -2.80
C GLU A 81 -18.65 -4.22 -2.30
N LEU A 82 -18.58 -4.55 -1.01
CA LEU A 82 -17.42 -5.27 -0.47
C LEU A 82 -17.21 -6.60 -1.19
N GLU A 83 -18.29 -7.36 -1.37
CA GLU A 83 -18.25 -8.68 -2.00
C GLU A 83 -18.03 -8.63 -3.51
N ASP A 84 -18.22 -7.47 -4.16
CA ASP A 84 -17.95 -7.23 -5.59
C ASP A 84 -16.51 -6.78 -5.86
N LEU A 85 -15.82 -6.19 -4.88
CA LEU A 85 -14.42 -5.74 -5.04
C LEU A 85 -13.51 -6.84 -5.59
N ALA A 86 -12.61 -6.46 -6.49
CA ALA A 86 -11.66 -7.36 -7.13
C ALA A 86 -10.80 -8.11 -6.09
N THR A 87 -10.40 -7.43 -5.00
CA THR A 87 -9.68 -8.02 -3.85
C THR A 87 -10.50 -9.07 -3.09
N SER A 88 -11.82 -8.97 -3.08
CA SER A 88 -12.71 -9.88 -2.34
C SER A 88 -13.05 -11.16 -3.12
N GLN A 89 -12.81 -11.16 -4.43
CA GLN A 89 -13.14 -12.26 -5.31
C GLN A 89 -12.33 -13.53 -5.01
N GLN A 90 -12.93 -14.67 -5.34
CA GLN A 90 -12.35 -15.99 -5.14
C GLN A 90 -11.09 -16.17 -5.99
N LEU A 91 -10.05 -16.74 -5.38
CA LEU A 91 -8.89 -17.24 -6.13
C LEU A 91 -9.31 -18.31 -7.12
N THR A 92 -8.89 -18.18 -8.37
CA THR A 92 -9.12 -19.21 -9.38
C THR A 92 -8.34 -20.49 -9.04
N PRO A 93 -8.73 -21.66 -9.58
CA PRO A 93 -7.96 -22.89 -9.39
C PRO A 93 -6.51 -22.79 -9.88
N SER A 94 -6.22 -21.97 -10.90
CA SER A 94 -4.86 -21.77 -11.40
C SER A 94 -4.02 -20.94 -10.43
N GLU A 95 -4.57 -19.87 -9.87
CA GLU A 95 -3.89 -19.05 -8.85
C GLU A 95 -3.57 -19.85 -7.58
N GLN A 96 -4.44 -20.80 -7.21
CA GLN A 96 -4.24 -21.67 -6.05
C GLN A 96 -3.10 -22.70 -6.23
N THR A 97 -2.55 -22.86 -7.44
CA THR A 97 -1.37 -23.73 -7.66
C THR A 97 -0.10 -23.15 -7.04
N CYS A 98 -0.05 -21.84 -6.82
CA CYS A 98 1.05 -21.18 -6.12
C CYS A 98 0.77 -21.10 -4.61
N GLN A 99 1.46 -21.94 -3.81
CA GLN A 99 1.25 -21.98 -2.36
C GLN A 99 1.53 -20.64 -1.67
N THR A 100 2.42 -19.81 -2.21
CA THR A 100 2.68 -18.47 -1.70
C THR A 100 1.46 -17.55 -1.88
N VAL A 101 0.79 -17.58 -3.03
CA VAL A 101 -0.47 -16.82 -3.25
C VAL A 101 -1.50 -17.20 -2.19
N VAL A 102 -1.71 -18.50 -1.99
CA VAL A 102 -2.65 -19.02 -0.98
C VAL A 102 -2.26 -18.58 0.43
N SER A 103 -0.98 -18.64 0.77
CA SER A 103 -0.48 -18.27 2.10
C SER A 103 -0.68 -16.78 2.40
N ILE A 104 -0.46 -15.91 1.41
CA ILE A 104 -0.65 -14.46 1.56
C ILE A 104 -2.13 -14.09 1.76
N HIS A 105 -3.06 -14.87 1.19
CA HIS A 105 -4.48 -14.78 1.56
C HIS A 105 -4.75 -15.30 2.98
N ASP A 106 -4.16 -16.44 3.35
CA ASP A 106 -4.35 -17.06 4.66
C ASP A 106 -3.83 -16.19 5.81
N TYR A 107 -2.82 -15.35 5.57
CA TYR A 107 -2.31 -14.32 6.49
C TYR A 107 -2.99 -12.96 6.36
N ARG A 108 -4.04 -12.83 5.54
CA ARG A 108 -4.79 -11.57 5.28
C ARG A 108 -4.01 -10.46 4.60
N TYR A 109 -2.70 -10.61 4.35
CA TYR A 109 -1.92 -9.59 3.66
C TYR A 109 -2.44 -9.29 2.25
N TYR A 110 -2.98 -10.28 1.53
CA TYR A 110 -3.63 -10.03 0.23
C TYR A 110 -4.74 -8.98 0.36
N GLY A 111 -5.68 -9.19 1.29
CA GLY A 111 -6.77 -8.26 1.53
C GLY A 111 -6.26 -6.93 2.07
N LEU A 112 -5.29 -6.95 2.98
CA LEU A 112 -4.74 -5.73 3.57
C LEU A 112 -4.12 -4.83 2.50
N MET A 113 -3.38 -5.38 1.54
CA MET A 113 -2.83 -4.64 0.40
C MET A 113 -3.94 -4.06 -0.48
N GLY A 114 -4.87 -4.90 -0.94
CA GLY A 114 -5.93 -4.48 -1.86
C GLY A 114 -6.85 -3.42 -1.27
N TYR A 115 -7.30 -3.60 -0.03
CA TYR A 115 -8.16 -2.64 0.66
C TYR A 115 -7.43 -1.35 1.04
N THR A 116 -6.13 -1.40 1.35
CA THR A 116 -5.32 -0.20 1.55
C THR A 116 -5.22 0.62 0.26
N ILE A 117 -4.99 -0.04 -0.88
CA ILE A 117 -4.95 0.62 -2.19
C ILE A 117 -6.32 1.21 -2.55
N LYS A 118 -7.41 0.49 -2.28
CA LYS A 118 -8.76 1.00 -2.46
C LYS A 118 -9.02 2.24 -1.59
N ALA A 119 -8.60 2.22 -0.32
CA ALA A 119 -8.79 3.35 0.59
C ALA A 119 -8.02 4.60 0.13
N LEU A 120 -6.72 4.45 -0.12
CA LEU A 120 -5.77 5.56 -0.33
C LEU A 120 -5.69 6.03 -1.79
N LYS A 121 -5.89 5.13 -2.75
CA LYS A 121 -5.73 5.43 -4.19
C LYS A 121 -7.04 5.34 -4.97
N LYS A 122 -8.14 4.90 -4.34
CA LYS A 122 -9.46 4.69 -4.97
C LYS A 122 -9.47 3.66 -6.10
N LEU A 123 -8.45 2.81 -6.16
CA LEU A 123 -8.32 1.76 -7.16
C LEU A 123 -8.82 0.44 -6.61
N ASP A 124 -9.70 -0.23 -7.36
CA ASP A 124 -10.09 -1.60 -7.07
C ASP A 124 -9.17 -2.54 -7.87
N ILE A 125 -8.25 -3.20 -7.16
CA ILE A 125 -7.25 -4.05 -7.78
C ILE A 125 -7.31 -5.46 -7.19
N LYS A 126 -6.72 -6.41 -7.91
CA LYS A 126 -6.25 -7.68 -7.35
C LYS A 126 -4.73 -7.59 -7.17
N PRO A 127 -4.19 -7.63 -5.93
CA PRO A 127 -2.75 -7.64 -5.73
C PRO A 127 -2.04 -8.81 -6.44
N SER A 128 -1.03 -8.49 -7.24
CA SER A 128 -0.15 -9.49 -7.86
C SER A 128 0.90 -9.96 -6.85
N ILE A 129 0.69 -11.16 -6.30
CA ILE A 129 1.64 -11.83 -5.42
C ILE A 129 2.83 -12.39 -6.21
N ILE A 130 2.62 -12.76 -7.48
CA ILE A 130 3.72 -13.19 -8.36
C ILE A 130 4.70 -12.03 -8.59
N TRP A 131 4.22 -10.80 -8.80
CA TRP A 131 5.06 -9.60 -8.84
C TRP A 131 5.90 -9.44 -7.57
N LEU A 132 5.24 -9.52 -6.40
CA LEU A 132 5.91 -9.35 -5.10
C LEU A 132 6.90 -10.47 -4.81
N LEU A 133 6.63 -11.69 -5.28
CA LEU A 133 7.48 -12.86 -5.12
C LEU A 133 8.71 -12.80 -6.04
N LYS A 134 8.54 -12.29 -7.27
CA LYS A 134 9.67 -12.00 -8.18
C LYS A 134 10.62 -10.98 -7.58
N HIS A 135 10.05 -9.97 -6.92
CA HIS A 135 10.77 -8.90 -6.23
C HIS A 135 10.93 -9.21 -4.74
N ASN A 136 10.88 -10.47 -4.31
CA ASN A 136 10.97 -10.74 -2.88
C ASN A 136 12.33 -10.33 -2.35
N THR A 137 12.39 -9.89 -1.09
CA THR A 137 13.66 -9.78 -0.37
C THR A 137 14.32 -11.16 -0.31
N VAL A 138 15.64 -11.23 -0.47
CA VAL A 138 16.40 -12.50 -0.44
C VAL A 138 16.49 -13.06 0.99
N GLY A 139 16.55 -12.18 1.98
CA GLY A 139 16.52 -12.52 3.39
C GLY A 139 16.59 -11.33 4.34
N VAL A 140 16.63 -11.62 5.63
CA VAL A 140 17.01 -10.66 6.68
C VAL A 140 18.36 -11.06 7.22
N LYS A 141 19.30 -10.11 7.20
CA LYS A 141 20.67 -10.27 7.67
C LYS A 141 20.90 -9.36 8.86
N TYR A 142 21.25 -9.97 9.99
CA TYR A 142 21.60 -9.22 11.20
C TYR A 142 23.11 -8.98 11.21
N THR A 143 23.52 -7.76 11.52
CA THR A 143 24.93 -7.33 11.48
C THR A 143 25.34 -6.71 12.82
N ASN A 144 26.64 -6.67 13.11
CA ASN A 144 27.21 -6.05 14.32
C ASN A 144 26.63 -6.52 15.67
N PHE A 145 26.11 -7.74 15.75
CA PHE A 145 25.70 -8.33 17.03
C PHE A 145 26.94 -8.77 17.83
N ASP A 146 26.78 -8.84 19.15
CA ASP A 146 27.79 -9.40 20.05
C ASP A 146 27.82 -10.94 19.87
N GLU A 147 28.97 -11.54 19.53
CA GLU A 147 29.06 -13.00 19.35
C GLU A 147 28.72 -13.76 20.63
N ASP A 148 28.99 -13.15 21.81
CA ASP A 148 28.64 -13.71 23.11
C ASP A 148 27.13 -13.66 23.40
N PHE A 149 26.37 -12.84 22.66
CA PHE A 149 24.91 -12.79 22.74
C PHE A 149 24.25 -13.93 21.95
N LEU A 150 24.92 -14.47 20.93
CA LEU A 150 24.35 -15.56 20.16
C LEU A 150 24.44 -16.89 20.92
N SER A 151 23.36 -17.28 21.60
CA SER A 151 23.14 -18.71 21.86
C SER A 151 23.16 -19.49 20.53
N ASP A 152 23.34 -20.82 20.58
CA ASP A 152 23.25 -21.68 19.39
C ASP A 152 21.91 -21.46 18.63
N ASP A 153 20.84 -21.09 19.34
CA ASP A 153 19.53 -20.75 18.78
C ASP A 153 19.51 -19.39 18.06
N MET A 154 20.37 -18.44 18.44
CA MET A 154 20.47 -17.12 17.81
C MET A 154 21.36 -17.08 16.58
N HIS A 155 22.34 -17.98 16.46
CA HIS A 155 23.06 -18.19 15.19
C HIS A 155 22.12 -18.56 14.04
N TYR A 156 21.02 -19.27 14.33
CA TYR A 156 19.97 -19.57 13.35
C TYR A 156 19.24 -18.32 12.85
N PHE A 157 19.19 -17.25 13.65
CA PHE A 157 18.54 -16.00 13.27
C PHE A 157 19.48 -15.00 12.60
N ALA A 158 20.80 -15.22 12.61
CA ALA A 158 21.78 -14.28 12.02
C ALA A 158 21.50 -14.01 10.53
N TYR A 159 20.98 -15.01 9.81
CA TYR A 159 20.48 -14.85 8.46
C TYR A 159 19.25 -15.73 8.21
N GLN A 160 18.14 -15.09 7.84
CA GLN A 160 16.93 -15.78 7.42
C GLN A 160 16.73 -15.56 5.92
N SER A 161 16.90 -16.60 5.10
CA SER A 161 16.55 -16.51 3.68
C SER A 161 15.04 -16.63 3.46
N PHE A 162 14.57 -16.01 2.38
CA PHE A 162 13.22 -16.15 1.86
C PHE A 162 13.26 -16.74 0.46
N GLY A 163 12.37 -17.69 0.21
CA GLY A 163 12.20 -18.23 -1.13
C GLY A 163 11.63 -17.19 -2.09
N GLN A 164 12.11 -17.25 -3.33
CA GLN A 164 11.53 -16.53 -4.48
C GLN A 164 10.78 -17.53 -5.37
N THR A 165 10.09 -18.50 -4.76
CA THR A 165 9.39 -19.56 -5.47
C THR A 165 8.01 -19.78 -4.89
N CYS A 166 7.10 -20.31 -5.72
CA CYS A 166 5.72 -20.55 -5.32
C CYS A 166 5.55 -21.61 -4.23
N GLY A 167 6.51 -22.54 -4.08
CA GLY A 167 6.37 -23.75 -3.26
C GLY A 167 7.12 -23.74 -1.93
N GLU A 168 7.99 -22.76 -1.68
CA GLU A 168 8.77 -22.70 -0.44
C GLU A 168 7.99 -22.07 0.72
N SER A 169 8.06 -22.70 1.89
CA SER A 169 7.28 -22.29 3.06
C SER A 169 7.65 -20.91 3.62
N ASN A 170 8.87 -20.44 3.39
CA ASN A 170 9.39 -19.15 3.85
C ASN A 170 9.20 -18.01 2.84
N SER A 171 8.82 -18.28 1.59
CA SER A 171 8.62 -17.23 0.56
C SER A 171 7.64 -16.16 1.02
N SER A 172 6.54 -16.57 1.66
CA SER A 172 5.51 -15.66 2.17
C SER A 172 5.99 -14.66 3.24
N ASN A 173 7.08 -14.97 3.95
CA ASN A 173 7.61 -14.10 5.01
C ASN A 173 8.26 -12.83 4.43
N GLY A 174 8.88 -12.92 3.25
CA GLY A 174 9.56 -11.79 2.62
C GLY A 174 8.61 -10.81 1.91
N ILE A 175 7.39 -11.25 1.54
CA ILE A 175 6.48 -10.48 0.67
C ILE A 175 6.12 -9.12 1.26
N ILE A 176 5.98 -9.04 2.58
CA ILE A 176 5.65 -7.78 3.25
C ILE A 176 6.80 -6.76 3.18
N HIS A 177 8.03 -7.26 3.03
CA HIS A 177 9.23 -6.45 2.88
C HIS A 177 9.42 -5.97 1.45
N SER A 178 8.95 -6.71 0.45
CA SER A 178 9.09 -6.28 -0.95
C SER A 178 8.31 -5.01 -1.27
N LEU A 179 7.23 -4.74 -0.53
CA LEU A 179 6.51 -3.46 -0.59
C LEU A 179 7.41 -2.23 -0.46
N ARG A 180 8.51 -2.32 0.31
CA ARG A 180 9.43 -1.19 0.52
C ARG A 180 10.09 -0.73 -0.78
N HIS A 181 10.30 -1.61 -1.74
CA HIS A 181 11.07 -1.29 -2.95
C HIS A 181 10.32 -1.55 -4.26
N SER A 182 9.45 -2.56 -4.33
CA SER A 182 8.71 -2.90 -5.53
C SER A 182 7.28 -2.36 -5.53
N GLY A 183 6.67 -2.17 -4.35
CA GLY A 183 5.23 -1.94 -4.25
C GLY A 183 4.41 -3.09 -4.85
N VAL A 184 3.11 -2.85 -5.02
CA VAL A 184 2.11 -3.80 -5.52
C VAL A 184 1.69 -3.45 -6.94
N VAL A 185 1.50 -4.47 -7.78
CA VAL A 185 0.95 -4.37 -9.15
C VAL A 185 -0.39 -5.09 -9.21
N ASP A 186 -1.28 -4.68 -10.13
CA ASP A 186 -2.54 -5.37 -10.38
C ASP A 186 -2.32 -6.70 -11.17
N THR A 187 -3.07 -7.75 -10.85
CA THR A 187 -3.05 -9.01 -11.60
C THR A 187 -3.38 -8.89 -13.09
N SER A 188 -4.13 -7.86 -13.49
CA SER A 188 -4.37 -7.56 -14.92
C SER A 188 -3.08 -7.20 -15.67
N CYS A 189 -2.07 -6.69 -14.95
CA CYS A 189 -0.74 -6.43 -15.49
C CYS A 189 0.17 -7.66 -15.34
N ILE A 190 0.25 -8.27 -14.15
CA ILE A 190 1.05 -9.48 -13.86
C ILE A 190 0.17 -10.53 -13.14
N PRO A 191 -0.37 -11.54 -13.84
CA PRO A 191 -1.31 -12.50 -13.27
C PRO A 191 -0.75 -13.37 -12.13
N ASN A 192 -1.61 -13.78 -11.19
CA ASN A 192 -1.21 -14.62 -10.05
C ASN A 192 -1.01 -16.10 -10.40
N ASP A 193 -1.35 -16.52 -11.60
CA ASP A 193 -1.11 -17.87 -12.13
C ASP A 193 0.03 -17.92 -13.16
N MET A 194 0.72 -16.79 -13.37
CA MET A 194 1.91 -16.71 -14.21
C MET A 194 3.12 -17.38 -13.54
N ARG A 195 4.00 -17.99 -14.34
CA ARG A 195 5.28 -18.52 -13.86
C ARG A 195 6.31 -17.38 -13.76
N LEU A 196 7.16 -17.42 -12.74
CA LEU A 196 8.13 -16.34 -12.46
C LEU A 196 9.19 -16.16 -13.56
N GLU A 197 9.50 -17.23 -14.29
CA GLU A 197 10.40 -17.24 -15.44
C GLU A 197 9.80 -16.60 -16.70
N ASP A 198 8.47 -16.48 -16.78
CA ASP A 198 7.79 -15.85 -17.90
C ASP A 198 7.81 -14.31 -17.79
N ILE A 199 8.20 -13.77 -16.63
CA ILE A 199 8.44 -12.34 -16.42
C ILE A 199 9.86 -12.01 -16.91
N VAL A 200 9.95 -11.58 -18.16
CA VAL A 200 11.22 -11.25 -18.85
C VAL A 200 11.66 -9.82 -18.59
N ASP A 201 10.74 -8.87 -18.68
CA ASP A 201 10.97 -7.44 -18.40
C ASP A 201 9.86 -6.95 -17.48
N ASP A 202 10.20 -6.67 -16.23
CA ASP A 202 9.28 -6.21 -15.18
C ASP A 202 8.95 -4.71 -15.29
N SER A 203 9.57 -3.99 -16.24
CA SER A 203 9.21 -2.62 -16.60
C SER A 203 7.85 -2.53 -17.30
N TYR A 204 7.37 -3.65 -17.85
CA TYR A 204 6.13 -3.75 -18.59
C TYR A 204 5.23 -4.87 -18.05
N CYS A 205 3.93 -4.71 -18.30
CA CYS A 205 2.95 -5.77 -18.11
C CYS A 205 3.19 -6.91 -19.11
N VAL A 206 2.48 -8.01 -18.90
CA VAL A 206 2.61 -9.23 -19.73
C VAL A 206 2.24 -9.04 -21.21
N ASP A 207 1.63 -7.92 -21.57
CA ASP A 207 1.39 -7.52 -22.95
C ASP A 207 2.65 -7.00 -23.68
N GLY A 208 3.72 -6.69 -22.93
CA GLY A 208 4.98 -6.15 -23.45
C GLY A 208 4.92 -4.68 -23.89
N GLU A 209 3.79 -4.01 -23.72
CA GLU A 209 3.55 -2.64 -24.20
C GLU A 209 3.18 -1.67 -23.07
N THR A 210 2.38 -2.13 -22.11
CA THR A 210 1.89 -1.31 -21.00
C THR A 210 2.95 -1.24 -19.92
N LYS A 211 3.36 -0.03 -19.51
CA LYS A 211 4.31 0.12 -18.41
C LYS A 211 3.70 -0.35 -17.09
N THR A 212 4.49 -1.09 -16.33
CA THR A 212 4.10 -1.53 -14.99
C THR A 212 3.87 -0.33 -14.09
N LYS A 213 2.71 -0.30 -13.42
CA LYS A 213 2.39 0.71 -12.41
C LYS A 213 2.32 0.05 -11.04
N THR A 214 3.11 0.59 -10.12
CA THR A 214 3.21 0.09 -8.75
C THR A 214 2.50 1.04 -7.78
N TYR A 215 2.04 0.47 -6.67
CA TYR A 215 1.36 1.18 -5.59
C TYR A 215 1.95 0.78 -4.24
N LEU A 216 1.87 1.68 -3.25
CA LEU A 216 2.40 1.42 -1.91
C LEU A 216 3.92 1.19 -1.90
N LYS A 217 4.65 1.73 -2.89
CA LYS A 217 6.10 1.63 -2.86
C LYS A 217 6.64 2.41 -1.66
N GLY A 218 7.54 1.80 -0.90
CA GLY A 218 8.06 2.36 0.35
C GLY A 218 7.23 1.99 1.57
N PHE A 219 6.08 1.31 1.39
CA PHE A 219 5.28 0.84 2.51
C PHE A 219 5.88 -0.45 3.09
N THR A 220 5.54 -0.72 4.33
CA THR A 220 5.83 -1.99 5.01
C THR A 220 4.80 -2.20 6.12
N GLU A 221 4.90 -3.31 6.84
CA GLU A 221 4.03 -3.55 7.98
C GLU A 221 4.43 -2.70 9.18
N GLY A 222 3.47 -1.92 9.68
CA GLY A 222 3.52 -1.27 10.98
C GLY A 222 2.60 -1.99 11.95
N ARG A 223 3.14 -2.44 13.08
CA ARG A 223 2.38 -3.14 14.13
C ARG A 223 2.04 -2.20 15.27
N PHE A 224 0.81 -2.25 15.73
CA PHE A 224 0.39 -1.55 16.95
C PHE A 224 0.00 -2.57 18.01
N MET A 225 0.25 -2.22 19.27
CA MET A 225 -0.16 -3.01 20.43
C MET A 225 -0.92 -2.12 21.41
N ASN A 226 -1.73 -2.75 22.26
CA ASN A 226 -2.66 -2.08 23.18
C ASN A 226 -3.58 -1.07 22.49
N GLY A 227 -3.92 -1.31 21.22
CA GLY A 227 -4.90 -0.49 20.51
C GLY A 227 -6.27 -0.49 21.20
N ASN A 228 -6.98 0.62 21.05
CA ASN A 228 -8.38 0.78 21.43
C ASN A 228 -9.19 1.28 20.22
N ILE A 229 -10.50 1.46 20.39
CA ILE A 229 -11.39 1.92 19.32
C ILE A 229 -10.89 3.24 18.71
N LEU A 230 -10.51 4.21 19.54
CA LEU A 230 -10.02 5.51 19.08
C LEU A 230 -8.74 5.39 18.24
N ASN A 231 -7.76 4.58 18.68
CA ASN A 231 -6.52 4.35 17.93
C ASN A 231 -6.80 3.69 16.58
N VAL A 232 -7.71 2.71 16.50
CA VAL A 232 -8.05 2.08 15.22
C VAL A 232 -8.74 3.04 14.27
N LYS A 233 -9.65 3.89 14.75
CA LYS A 233 -10.25 4.94 13.92
C LYS A 233 -9.17 5.89 13.37
N LYS A 234 -8.22 6.31 14.21
CA LYS A 234 -7.05 7.11 13.80
C LYS A 234 -6.17 6.41 12.76
N LEU A 235 -5.95 5.09 12.91
CA LEU A 235 -5.20 4.28 11.95
C LEU A 235 -5.92 4.21 10.60
N LEU A 236 -7.24 3.98 10.60
CA LEU A 236 -8.06 3.95 9.38
C LEU A 236 -7.98 5.28 8.61
N LEU A 237 -7.99 6.41 9.33
CA LEU A 237 -7.87 7.76 8.77
C LEU A 237 -6.48 8.10 8.19
N ARG A 238 -5.45 7.31 8.49
CA ARG A 238 -4.05 7.57 8.09
C ARG A 238 -3.52 6.55 7.10
N PHE A 239 -3.90 5.29 7.26
CA PHE A 239 -3.32 4.17 6.53
C PHE A 239 -4.33 3.40 5.69
N GLY A 240 -5.63 3.71 5.78
CA GLY A 240 -6.65 2.95 5.08
C GLY A 240 -7.03 1.70 5.85
N ALA A 241 -6.81 0.50 5.31
CA ALA A 241 -7.27 -0.73 5.97
C ALA A 241 -6.40 -1.11 7.18
N VAL A 242 -7.03 -1.70 8.21
CA VAL A 242 -6.34 -2.14 9.44
C VAL A 242 -6.60 -3.62 9.66
N TYR A 243 -5.56 -4.44 9.82
CA TYR A 243 -5.71 -5.83 10.25
C TYR A 243 -5.77 -5.92 11.78
N SER A 244 -6.76 -6.64 12.32
CA SER A 244 -6.82 -7.01 13.74
C SER A 244 -6.47 -8.48 13.92
N ASN A 245 -5.44 -8.76 14.72
CA ASN A 245 -5.01 -10.13 15.04
C ASN A 245 -6.05 -10.86 15.90
N ILE A 246 -6.75 -10.13 16.77
CA ILE A 246 -7.72 -10.73 17.71
C ILE A 246 -9.01 -11.11 16.97
N LEU A 247 -9.46 -10.27 16.05
CA LEU A 247 -10.61 -10.59 15.21
C LEU A 247 -10.25 -11.59 14.10
N ASP A 248 -8.98 -11.67 13.71
CA ASP A 248 -8.50 -12.31 12.48
C ASP A 248 -9.21 -11.77 11.20
N MET A 249 -9.48 -10.46 11.21
CA MET A 249 -10.21 -9.76 10.16
C MET A 249 -9.55 -8.43 9.82
N ILE A 250 -9.84 -7.93 8.61
CA ILE A 250 -9.42 -6.60 8.18
C ILE A 250 -10.59 -5.64 8.43
N ILE A 251 -10.35 -4.61 9.24
CA ILE A 251 -11.26 -3.50 9.48
C ILE A 251 -11.12 -2.53 8.30
N VAL A 252 -12.24 -2.21 7.67
CA VAL A 252 -12.32 -1.39 6.46
C VAL A 252 -13.14 -0.11 6.66
N GLY A 253 -13.68 0.09 7.87
CA GLY A 253 -14.46 1.26 8.24
C GLY A 253 -15.15 1.09 9.59
N TRP A 254 -15.94 2.09 9.98
CA TRP A 254 -16.79 2.00 11.16
C TRP A 254 -18.13 2.71 10.95
N THR A 255 -19.05 2.42 11.84
CA THR A 255 -20.28 3.19 12.04
C THR A 255 -20.64 3.20 13.51
N THR A 256 -21.31 4.25 13.93
CA THR A 256 -21.73 4.50 15.29
C THR A 256 -23.24 4.59 15.27
N GLU A 257 -23.90 3.70 15.99
CA GLU A 257 -25.36 3.64 16.04
C GLU A 257 -25.85 4.11 17.41
N SER A 258 -26.86 4.98 17.38
CA SER A 258 -27.58 5.37 18.59
C SER A 258 -28.67 4.34 18.86
N GLY A 259 -28.52 3.56 19.94
CA GLY A 259 -29.61 2.75 20.50
C GLY A 259 -30.41 3.52 21.55
N ASP A 260 -31.49 2.91 22.05
CA ASP A 260 -32.42 3.53 23.02
C ASP A 260 -31.75 4.00 24.34
N GLU A 261 -30.53 3.54 24.66
CA GLU A 261 -29.85 3.90 25.91
C GLU A 261 -28.35 4.25 25.78
N GLN A 262 -27.64 3.84 24.72
CA GLN A 262 -26.22 4.16 24.50
C GLN A 262 -25.84 4.19 23.01
N GLN A 263 -24.89 5.08 22.69
CA GLN A 263 -24.20 5.13 21.41
C GLN A 263 -23.16 3.99 21.36
N ARG A 264 -23.15 3.20 20.29
CA ARG A 264 -22.24 2.06 20.13
C ARG A 264 -21.53 2.11 18.80
N ASP A 265 -20.22 1.89 18.84
CA ASP A 265 -19.38 1.77 17.65
C ASP A 265 -19.47 0.34 17.09
N PHE A 266 -19.41 0.22 15.77
CA PHE A 266 -19.37 -1.01 15.02
C PHE A 266 -18.24 -0.97 14.00
N TRP A 267 -17.45 -2.04 13.96
CA TRP A 267 -16.49 -2.26 12.89
C TRP A 267 -17.18 -2.79 11.65
N ILE A 268 -16.82 -2.24 10.50
CA ILE A 268 -17.06 -2.85 9.20
C ILE A 268 -15.81 -3.64 8.84
N THR A 269 -15.95 -4.93 8.62
CA THR A 269 -14.80 -5.80 8.38
C THR A 269 -14.95 -6.67 7.13
N ALA A 270 -13.82 -7.01 6.55
CA ALA A 270 -13.64 -8.05 5.56
C ALA A 270 -13.12 -9.32 6.27
N GLU A 271 -14.02 -10.29 6.48
CA GLU A 271 -13.69 -11.61 7.03
C GLU A 271 -13.27 -12.54 5.90
N PHE A 272 -12.11 -13.17 6.03
CA PHE A 272 -11.65 -14.13 5.04
C PHE A 272 -12.32 -15.50 5.22
N ASP A 273 -12.99 -15.97 4.17
CA ASP A 273 -13.49 -17.33 4.08
C ASP A 273 -12.36 -18.25 3.61
N LYS A 274 -11.81 -19.06 4.53
CA LYS A 274 -10.71 -20.00 4.23
C LYS A 274 -11.07 -21.07 3.21
N VAL A 275 -12.36 -21.43 3.09
CA VAL A 275 -12.81 -22.47 2.16
C VAL A 275 -12.94 -21.90 0.75
N GLN A 276 -13.60 -20.75 0.65
CA GLN A 276 -13.81 -20.10 -0.65
C GLN A 276 -12.62 -19.25 -1.09
N LYS A 277 -11.68 -18.95 -0.20
CA LYS A 277 -10.57 -18.01 -0.43
C LYS A 277 -11.07 -16.63 -0.90
N THR A 278 -12.19 -16.19 -0.32
CA THR A 278 -12.85 -14.89 -0.57
C THR A 278 -12.86 -14.04 0.70
N TYR A 279 -13.24 -12.77 0.57
CA TYR A 279 -13.56 -11.92 1.72
C TYR A 279 -15.05 -11.61 1.77
N LYS A 280 -15.63 -11.67 2.96
CA LYS A 280 -17.05 -11.44 3.22
C LYS A 280 -17.24 -10.26 4.15
N TYR A 281 -18.31 -9.52 3.92
CA TYR A 281 -18.69 -8.42 4.78
C TYR A 281 -19.15 -8.94 6.14
N ARG A 282 -18.66 -8.29 7.20
CA ARG A 282 -19.19 -8.42 8.56
C ARG A 282 -19.32 -7.04 9.19
N LYS A 283 -20.33 -6.92 10.03
CA LYS A 283 -20.52 -5.78 10.93
C LYS A 283 -20.51 -6.30 12.35
N LEU A 284 -19.57 -5.82 13.16
CA LEU A 284 -19.33 -6.34 14.51
C LEU A 284 -19.37 -5.18 15.49
N LEU A 285 -19.88 -5.42 16.70
CA LEU A 285 -19.78 -4.45 17.79
C LEU A 285 -18.30 -4.18 18.07
N ALA A 286 -17.91 -2.92 18.10
CA ALA A 286 -16.55 -2.52 18.43
C ALA A 286 -16.31 -2.65 19.94
N ASP A 287 -15.20 -3.29 20.28
CA ASP A 287 -14.74 -3.46 21.66
C ASP A 287 -13.22 -3.30 21.69
N ASP A 288 -12.69 -2.65 22.72
CA ASP A 288 -11.25 -2.39 22.83
C ASP A 288 -10.43 -3.69 22.84
N ASN A 289 -10.94 -4.77 23.46
CA ASN A 289 -10.21 -6.04 23.50
C ASN A 289 -10.07 -6.69 22.12
N SER A 290 -11.03 -6.42 21.23
CA SER A 290 -11.03 -6.95 19.87
C SER A 290 -9.98 -6.32 18.97
N VAL A 291 -9.35 -5.22 19.39
CA VAL A 291 -8.39 -4.45 18.58
C VAL A 291 -7.11 -4.13 19.32
N ARG A 292 -6.74 -4.92 20.34
CA ARG A 292 -5.51 -4.67 21.10
C ARG A 292 -4.23 -4.88 20.30
N LEU A 293 -4.26 -5.72 19.26
CA LEU A 293 -3.10 -6.06 18.47
C LEU A 293 -3.50 -6.13 17.00
N GLY A 294 -2.69 -5.52 16.14
CA GLY A 294 -2.95 -5.53 14.72
C GLY A 294 -1.80 -4.95 13.90
N ALA A 295 -2.09 -4.75 12.63
CA ALA A 295 -1.13 -4.24 11.67
C ALA A 295 -1.78 -3.30 10.65
N ILE A 296 -0.96 -2.40 10.12
CA ILE A 296 -1.26 -1.55 8.97
C ILE A 296 -0.17 -1.72 7.91
N LEU A 297 -0.43 -1.23 6.70
CA LEU A 297 0.61 -0.96 5.72
C LEU A 297 0.87 0.54 5.69
N GLY A 298 2.12 0.95 5.91
CA GLY A 298 2.50 2.36 5.94
C GLY A 298 3.99 2.55 5.71
N ASN A 299 4.40 3.78 5.39
CA ASN A 299 5.80 4.14 5.35
C ASN A 299 6.34 4.27 6.79
N PRO A 300 7.51 3.68 7.13
CA PRO A 300 8.11 3.85 8.45
C PRO A 300 8.49 5.31 8.79
N ASP A 301 8.74 6.15 7.78
CA ASP A 301 8.99 7.59 7.95
C ASP A 301 7.67 8.37 7.86
N PRO A 302 7.19 8.99 8.96
CA PRO A 302 5.96 9.80 8.93
C PRO A 302 6.07 11.05 8.05
N ASN A 303 7.28 11.46 7.69
CA ASN A 303 7.55 12.61 6.80
C ASN A 303 7.79 12.21 5.35
N ALA A 304 7.68 10.92 5.01
CA ALA A 304 7.84 10.49 3.64
C ALA A 304 6.83 11.24 2.74
N PRO A 305 7.26 11.72 1.56
CA PRO A 305 6.34 12.35 0.63
C PRO A 305 5.26 11.34 0.27
N ASP A 306 3.99 11.79 0.27
CA ASP A 306 2.91 10.95 -0.18
C ASP A 306 3.25 10.49 -1.61
N GLU A 307 3.08 9.20 -1.92
CA GLU A 307 3.27 8.67 -3.29
C GLU A 307 2.27 9.33 -4.30
N VAL A 308 1.42 10.22 -3.81
CA VAL A 308 0.51 11.09 -4.58
C VAL A 308 1.19 12.41 -5.03
N ASP A 309 2.34 12.80 -4.46
CA ASP A 309 2.96 14.13 -4.65
C ASP A 309 3.97 14.22 -5.83
N VAL A 310 3.73 13.49 -6.92
CA VAL A 310 4.37 13.82 -8.23
C VAL A 310 3.40 14.58 -9.15
N ILE A 311 2.30 15.11 -8.62
CA ILE A 311 1.60 16.25 -9.24
C ILE A 311 2.24 17.53 -8.71
N LYS A 312 3.32 17.89 -9.38
CA LYS A 312 3.93 19.22 -9.49
C LYS A 312 3.06 20.35 -8.91
N GLU A 313 3.46 20.87 -7.75
CA GLU A 313 3.08 22.17 -7.17
C GLU A 313 1.81 22.83 -7.76
N CYS A 314 0.63 22.36 -7.35
CA CYS A 314 -0.55 23.21 -7.32
C CYS A 314 -0.79 23.65 -5.88
N LYS A 315 -0.38 24.90 -5.62
CA LYS A 315 -0.70 25.79 -4.49
C LYS A 315 -1.44 25.17 -3.30
N GLN A 316 -0.76 25.22 -2.16
CA GLN A 316 -1.29 25.38 -0.79
C GLN A 316 -2.69 24.79 -0.58
N SER A 317 -2.72 23.55 -0.08
CA SER A 317 -3.93 22.85 0.34
C SER A 317 -4.74 23.71 1.34
N CYS A 318 -5.80 24.33 0.84
CA CYS A 318 -6.81 25.02 1.63
C CYS A 318 -7.85 23.99 2.10
N ILE A 319 -8.29 24.02 3.35
CA ILE A 319 -9.37 23.16 3.85
C ILE A 319 -10.65 24.01 3.82
N PRO A 320 -11.67 23.68 3.00
CA PRO A 320 -12.87 24.49 2.91
C PRO A 320 -13.80 24.26 4.12
N GLU A 321 -14.36 25.34 4.66
CA GLU A 321 -15.54 25.34 5.53
C GLU A 321 -16.82 25.56 4.69
N VAL A 322 -18.01 25.38 5.29
CA VAL A 322 -19.33 25.52 4.63
C VAL A 322 -19.50 26.86 3.89
N ASP A 323 -18.83 27.92 4.36
CA ASP A 323 -18.89 29.27 3.79
C ASP A 323 -17.62 29.67 3.02
N THR A 324 -16.63 28.79 2.87
CA THR A 324 -15.41 29.12 2.14
C THR A 324 -15.71 29.33 0.65
N PRO A 325 -15.44 30.52 0.08
CA PRO A 325 -15.70 30.78 -1.33
C PRO A 325 -14.95 29.79 -2.23
N ILE A 326 -15.60 29.32 -3.30
CA ILE A 326 -14.97 28.41 -4.28
C ILE A 326 -13.71 29.03 -4.90
N ALA A 327 -13.70 30.36 -5.06
CA ALA A 327 -12.56 31.11 -5.57
C ALA A 327 -11.33 31.06 -4.64
N ASP A 328 -11.54 30.91 -3.33
CA ASP A 328 -10.48 30.83 -2.34
C ASP A 328 -10.04 29.39 -2.07
N CYS A 329 -10.96 28.43 -2.28
CA CYS A 329 -10.65 27.01 -2.21
C CYS A 329 -11.51 26.20 -3.20
N PRO A 330 -10.94 25.54 -4.22
CA PRO A 330 -11.72 24.77 -5.18
C PRO A 330 -12.50 23.63 -4.51
N CYS A 331 -13.57 23.14 -5.16
CA CYS A 331 -14.39 22.05 -4.63
C CYS A 331 -13.59 20.75 -4.49
N TYR A 332 -13.78 20.04 -3.39
CA TYR A 332 -13.17 18.74 -3.15
C TYR A 332 -14.03 17.61 -3.76
N GLU A 333 -13.38 16.58 -4.28
CA GLU A 333 -14.05 15.42 -4.92
C GLU A 333 -14.87 14.59 -3.93
N VAL A 334 -14.50 14.60 -2.64
CA VAL A 334 -15.15 13.83 -1.57
C VAL A 334 -15.34 14.72 -0.35
N ASP A 335 -16.53 14.66 0.24
CA ASP A 335 -16.89 15.29 1.52
C ASP A 335 -16.74 16.82 1.60
N ASP A 336 -16.74 17.55 0.47
CA ASP A 336 -16.75 19.01 0.52
C ASP A 336 -17.96 19.51 1.32
N PRO A 337 -17.75 20.28 2.41
CA PRO A 337 -18.84 20.67 3.30
C PRO A 337 -19.82 21.65 2.64
N ARG A 338 -19.45 22.25 1.50
CA ARG A 338 -20.25 23.26 0.81
C ARG A 338 -21.26 22.58 -0.10
N GLU A 339 -22.54 22.84 0.13
CA GLU A 339 -23.65 22.25 -0.64
C GLU A 339 -23.53 22.47 -2.16
N ILE A 340 -22.93 23.60 -2.56
CA ILE A 340 -22.67 23.91 -3.97
C ILE A 340 -21.70 22.92 -4.62
N CYS A 341 -20.76 22.35 -3.86
CA CYS A 341 -19.79 21.36 -4.33
C CYS A 341 -20.36 19.93 -4.34
N LYS A 342 -21.36 19.63 -3.48
CA LYS A 342 -21.97 18.29 -3.39
C LYS A 342 -22.84 17.90 -4.60
N LYS A 343 -23.25 18.86 -5.44
CA LYS A 343 -24.14 18.62 -6.60
C LYS A 343 -23.60 19.07 -7.95
N ALA A 344 -22.49 19.79 -7.99
CA ALA A 344 -22.05 20.43 -9.22
C ALA A 344 -20.53 20.34 -9.32
N CYS A 345 -20.06 19.23 -9.85
CA CYS A 345 -19.71 19.36 -11.24
C CYS A 345 -19.57 17.98 -11.88
N VAL A 346 -20.45 17.68 -12.85
CA VAL A 346 -20.13 16.78 -13.96
C VAL A 346 -20.04 17.70 -15.18
N PRO A 347 -18.84 18.00 -15.70
CA PRO A 347 -18.69 18.94 -16.77
C PRO A 347 -19.29 18.37 -18.04
N THR A 348 -19.97 19.23 -18.80
CA THR A 348 -20.33 18.98 -20.20
C THR A 348 -19.35 19.73 -21.09
N ILE A 349 -19.33 19.45 -22.40
CA ILE A 349 -18.47 20.15 -23.38
C ILE A 349 -18.60 21.69 -23.28
N SER A 350 -19.74 22.20 -22.79
CA SER A 350 -20.06 23.62 -22.66
C SER A 350 -19.82 24.24 -21.28
N THR A 351 -19.55 23.43 -20.24
CA THR A 351 -19.38 23.94 -18.86
C THR A 351 -18.09 24.76 -18.75
N SER A 352 -18.13 26.00 -18.27
CA SER A 352 -16.91 26.83 -18.20
C SER A 352 -15.91 26.31 -17.16
N ILE A 353 -14.62 26.64 -17.29
CA ILE A 353 -13.60 26.24 -16.29
C ILE A 353 -13.83 26.95 -14.95
N ASP A 354 -14.36 28.17 -14.99
CA ASP A 354 -14.66 28.95 -13.77
C ASP A 354 -15.88 28.39 -13.01
N GLU A 355 -16.77 27.71 -13.73
CA GLU A 355 -17.93 27.00 -13.17
C GLU A 355 -17.54 25.61 -12.67
N CYS A 356 -16.50 25.01 -13.26
CA CYS A 356 -16.00 23.70 -12.85
C CYS A 356 -14.57 23.44 -13.33
N ALA A 357 -13.69 23.07 -12.40
CA ALA A 357 -12.31 22.69 -12.69
C ALA A 357 -12.23 21.49 -13.66
N CYS A 358 -11.12 21.38 -14.38
CA CYS A 358 -10.88 20.27 -15.30
C CYS A 358 -10.73 18.95 -14.53
N TYR A 359 -11.30 17.86 -15.07
CA TYR A 359 -11.04 16.52 -14.54
C TYR A 359 -9.67 16.00 -15.00
N ASP A 360 -9.00 15.26 -14.12
CA ASP A 360 -7.70 14.63 -14.42
C ASP A 360 -7.80 13.51 -15.46
N VAL A 361 -8.97 12.84 -15.56
CA VAL A 361 -9.26 11.81 -16.57
C VAL A 361 -10.71 11.94 -17.04
N GLY A 362 -10.92 11.99 -18.35
CA GLY A 362 -12.27 11.90 -18.95
C GLY A 362 -13.08 13.21 -19.01
N ASP A 363 -12.45 14.39 -18.84
CA ASP A 363 -13.15 15.68 -19.04
C ASP A 363 -13.60 15.84 -20.51
N PRO A 364 -14.89 16.08 -20.78
CA PRO A 364 -15.39 16.24 -22.15
C PRO A 364 -15.00 17.57 -22.81
N ARG A 365 -14.43 18.53 -22.06
CA ARG A 365 -14.10 19.87 -22.57
C ARG A 365 -12.70 19.88 -23.17
N GLU A 366 -12.60 20.27 -24.44
CA GLU A 366 -11.35 20.26 -25.20
C GLU A 366 -10.22 21.09 -24.55
N ILE A 367 -10.57 22.21 -23.90
CA ILE A 367 -9.60 23.06 -23.18
C ILE A 367 -8.94 22.33 -22.00
N CYS A 368 -9.66 21.39 -21.37
CA CYS A 368 -9.17 20.55 -20.29
C CYS A 368 -8.36 19.35 -20.80
N GLN A 369 -8.54 18.97 -22.07
CA GLN A 369 -7.82 17.85 -22.68
C GLN A 369 -6.41 18.23 -23.17
N ARG A 370 -6.05 19.53 -23.17
CA ARG A 370 -4.82 20.01 -23.84
C ARG A 370 -3.53 20.03 -23.02
N ASN A 371 -3.50 19.63 -21.75
CA ASN A 371 -2.27 19.77 -20.93
C ASN A 371 -1.70 18.49 -20.31
N CYS A 372 -2.20 17.30 -20.66
CA CYS A 372 -1.64 16.03 -20.19
C CYS A 372 -0.94 15.22 -21.29
N VAL A 373 -0.33 15.89 -22.28
CA VAL A 373 0.66 15.25 -23.16
C VAL A 373 2.05 15.65 -22.66
N PRO A 374 2.96 14.72 -22.36
CA PRO A 374 4.36 15.09 -22.13
C PRO A 374 4.85 15.81 -23.39
N LYS A 375 5.15 17.11 -23.27
CA LYS A 375 5.89 17.82 -24.32
C LYS A 375 7.27 17.18 -24.36
N GLU A 376 7.48 16.29 -25.32
CA GLU A 376 8.81 15.99 -25.81
C GLU A 376 9.49 17.32 -26.16
N GLY A 377 10.72 17.49 -25.68
CA GLY A 377 11.57 18.63 -25.98
C GLY A 377 11.93 18.66 -27.46
N GLY A 378 11.01 19.11 -28.30
CA GLY A 378 11.23 19.42 -29.70
C GLY A 378 11.84 20.82 -29.87
N GLY A 379 13.11 20.96 -29.52
CA GLY A 379 13.90 22.13 -29.91
C GLY A 379 14.19 22.11 -31.41
N GLN A 380 13.38 22.82 -32.20
CA GLN A 380 13.73 23.17 -33.58
C GLN A 380 14.93 24.13 -33.57
N ILE A 381 16.13 23.63 -33.92
CA ILE A 381 17.19 24.48 -34.47
C ILE A 381 17.18 24.31 -35.99
N ARG A 382 17.19 25.46 -36.64
CA ARG A 382 16.99 25.70 -38.07
C ARG A 382 17.99 24.95 -38.96
N ILE A 383 17.43 24.42 -40.04
CA ILE A 383 18.11 23.99 -41.26
C ILE A 383 18.90 25.18 -41.86
N GLN A 384 20.19 24.99 -42.08
CA GLN A 384 20.96 25.68 -43.13
C GLN A 384 21.57 24.59 -44.00
N LEU A 385 21.03 24.46 -45.22
CA LEU A 385 21.60 23.65 -46.30
C LEU A 385 22.98 24.23 -46.67
N SER A 386 23.98 23.37 -46.77
CA SER A 386 25.06 23.55 -47.73
C SER A 386 25.49 22.18 -48.25
N MET A 387 25.12 21.95 -49.51
CA MET A 387 25.53 20.83 -50.35
C MET A 387 27.05 20.79 -50.47
N ILE A 388 27.69 19.63 -50.31
CA ILE A 388 28.78 19.17 -51.20
C ILE A 388 28.67 17.64 -51.38
N PHE A 389 28.80 17.27 -52.65
CA PHE A 389 28.76 15.96 -53.30
C PHE A 389 29.81 14.93 -52.85
N ALA A 390 29.59 13.71 -53.33
CA ALA A 390 30.52 12.59 -53.60
C ALA A 390 30.59 11.52 -52.50
N ALA A 391 29.88 10.40 -52.66
CA ALA A 391 30.28 9.23 -53.46
C ALA A 391 31.45 8.46 -52.83
N VAL A 392 31.18 7.21 -52.39
CA VAL A 392 31.89 5.97 -52.77
C VAL A 392 31.56 4.84 -51.77
N ILE A 393 30.74 3.88 -52.25
CA ILE A 393 30.91 2.41 -52.22
C ILE A 393 31.18 1.69 -50.88
N LEU A 394 30.17 0.88 -50.50
CA LEU A 394 30.13 -0.52 -49.99
C LEU A 394 31.29 -1.17 -49.19
N PRO A 395 30.95 -2.19 -48.36
CA PRO A 395 31.77 -2.80 -47.33
C PRO A 395 32.65 -3.95 -47.86
N VAL A 396 33.71 -4.28 -47.12
CA VAL A 396 34.50 -5.50 -47.34
C VAL A 396 34.63 -6.28 -46.04
N LEU A 397 34.06 -7.48 -46.09
CA LEU A 397 34.31 -8.66 -45.27
C LEU A 397 35.80 -9.02 -45.21
N MET A 398 36.15 -9.73 -44.13
CA MET A 398 37.17 -10.78 -44.04
C MET A 398 38.63 -10.42 -43.70
N LEU A 399 39.07 -11.10 -42.61
CA LEU A 399 40.36 -11.78 -42.36
C LEU A 399 41.44 -11.12 -41.48
N TYR A 400 41.97 -11.98 -40.60
CA TYR A 400 43.12 -11.89 -39.66
C TYR A 400 42.84 -11.18 -38.33
N ASN A 401 42.96 -11.80 -37.15
CA ASN A 401 43.67 -13.01 -36.69
C ASN A 401 42.82 -13.82 -35.70
#